data_AF-A0A9X9AAG8-F1
#
_entry.id   AF-A0A9X9AAG8-F1
#
_cell.length_a   1.000
_cell.length_b   1.000
_cell.length_c   1.000
_cell.angle_alpha   90.00
_cell.angle_beta   90.00
_cell.angle_gamma   90.00
#
_symmetry.space_group_name_H-M   'P 1'
#
loop_
_entity.id
_entity.type
_entity.pdbx_description
1 polymer ?
#
loop_
_entity_poly.entity_id
_entity_poly.type
_entity_poly.pdbx_seq_one_letter_code
_entity_poly.pdbx_strand_id
1 'polypeptide(L)'
;SSIQTLLMIGGFIILFSVLNKMITVFHITAALSFIMQHILSFFQLSTDFSIPILSGIFEMTLGSQMISQINETPLLQQAMVTSFILAFSGLSIQAQVASILAETDIRFKPYFFARIIQSILAPIFTFVFWTPFYEKVSSFSPMPKDIPVFLSEHPSILHEIWTSFIHYGPIFTLFCLYLYVILLFLRTYKEKPRSL
;
A
#
# COMPACT_ATOMS: atom_id res chain seq x y z
N SER A 1 14.52 -18.93 0.60
CA SER A 1 14.63 -17.51 0.19
C SER A 1 13.30 -16.76 0.23
N SER A 2 12.32 -16.97 -0.64
CA SER A 2 11.15 -16.05 -0.73
C SER A 2 10.18 -16.08 0.46
N ILE A 3 9.94 -17.26 1.06
CA ILE A 3 9.06 -17.40 2.24
C ILE A 3 9.62 -16.64 3.45
N GLN A 4 10.94 -16.66 3.64
CA GLN A 4 11.59 -15.96 4.74
C GLN A 4 11.49 -14.45 4.59
N THR A 5 11.65 -13.92 3.36
CA THR A 5 11.42 -12.50 3.07
C THR A 5 9.95 -12.13 3.30
N LEU A 6 9.00 -12.98 2.90
CA LEU A 6 7.57 -12.73 3.14
C LEU A 6 7.24 -12.69 4.64
N LEU A 7 7.76 -13.64 5.43
CA LEU A 7 7.60 -13.66 6.89
C LEU A 7 8.24 -12.43 7.55
N MET A 8 9.41 -11.99 7.06
CA MET A 8 10.06 -10.77 7.51
C MET A 8 9.18 -9.53 7.23
N ILE A 9 8.68 -9.37 6.01
CA ILE A 9 7.76 -8.28 5.63
C ILE A 9 6.54 -8.27 6.54
N GLY A 10 5.85 -9.41 6.66
CA GLY A 10 4.67 -9.54 7.51
C GLY A 10 4.97 -9.23 8.98
N GLY A 11 6.12 -9.67 9.49
CA GLY A 11 6.58 -9.38 10.85
C GLY A 11 6.77 -7.89 11.11
N PHE A 12 7.41 -7.15 10.18
CA PHE A 12 7.57 -5.70 10.29
C PHE A 12 6.21 -4.98 10.24
N ILE A 13 5.30 -5.37 9.34
CA ILE A 13 3.97 -4.77 9.25
C ILE A 13 3.19 -4.97 10.57
N ILE A 14 3.17 -6.20 11.09
CA ILE A 14 2.47 -6.53 12.34
C ILE A 14 3.08 -5.77 13.53
N LEU A 15 4.41 -5.75 13.65
CA LEU A 15 5.11 -5.05 14.74
C LEU A 15 4.75 -3.56 14.77
N PHE A 16 4.81 -2.89 13.61
CA PHE A 16 4.50 -1.46 13.52
C PHE A 16 3.01 -1.18 13.69
N SER A 17 2.12 -2.07 13.23
CA SER A 17 0.68 -1.98 13.50
C SER A 17 0.36 -2.07 15.00
N VAL A 18 0.98 -3.03 15.71
CA VAL A 18 0.82 -3.18 17.16
C VAL A 18 1.42 -1.99 17.89
N LEU A 19 2.61 -1.52 17.50
CA LEU A 19 3.25 -0.33 18.06
C LEU A 19 2.35 0.90 17.92
N ASN A 20 1.82 1.15 16.73
CA ASN A 20 0.88 2.25 16.48
C ASN A 20 -0.36 2.15 17.37
N LYS A 21 -0.90 0.94 17.57
CA LYS A 21 -2.01 0.69 18.49
C LYS A 21 -1.63 1.00 19.94
N MET A 22 -0.43 0.61 20.40
CA MET A 22 0.04 0.91 21.75
C MET A 22 0.21 2.42 21.98
N ILE A 23 0.82 3.14 21.04
CA ILE A 23 0.99 4.62 21.10
C ILE A 23 -0.39 5.32 21.14
N THR A 24 -1.39 4.76 20.47
CA THR A 24 -2.78 5.24 20.55
C THR A 24 -3.38 5.01 21.93
N VAL A 25 -3.22 3.82 22.51
CA VAL A 25 -3.73 3.48 23.86
C VAL A 25 -3.05 4.30 24.95
N PHE A 26 -1.76 4.63 24.81
CA PHE A 26 -1.04 5.48 25.76
C PHE A 26 -1.34 6.99 25.61
N HIS A 27 -2.31 7.37 24.76
CA HIS A 27 -2.70 8.77 24.50
C HIS A 27 -1.58 9.68 23.95
N ILE A 28 -0.41 9.13 23.60
CA ILE A 28 0.69 9.86 22.95
C ILE A 28 0.23 10.39 21.59
N THR A 29 -0.60 9.61 20.88
CA THR A 29 -1.18 10.01 19.59
C THR A 29 -2.01 11.28 19.69
N ALA A 30 -2.71 11.52 20.80
CA ALA A 30 -3.50 12.74 20.98
C ALA A 30 -2.62 13.99 21.09
N ALA A 31 -1.52 13.91 21.85
CA ALA A 31 -0.55 14.99 21.99
C ALA A 31 0.13 15.31 20.64
N LEU A 32 0.55 14.27 19.91
CA LEU A 32 1.19 14.44 18.61
C LEU A 32 0.19 14.92 17.53
N SER A 33 -1.08 14.50 17.63
CA SER A 33 -2.15 14.95 16.76
C SER A 33 -2.36 16.46 16.88
N PHE A 34 -2.28 17.03 18.08
CA PHE A 34 -2.42 18.49 18.26
C PHE A 34 -1.38 19.26 17.43
N ILE A 35 -0.11 18.83 17.47
CA ILE A 35 0.96 19.45 16.65
C ILE A 35 0.65 19.25 15.16
N MET A 36 0.24 18.05 14.76
CA MET A 36 -0.06 17.76 13.36
C MET A 36 -1.26 18.59 12.84
N GLN A 37 -2.26 18.86 13.67
CA GLN A 37 -3.39 19.71 13.30
C GLN A 37 -2.96 21.14 13.00
N HIS A 38 -1.98 21.69 13.72
CA HIS A 38 -1.43 23.02 13.43
C HIS A 38 -0.66 23.05 12.11
N ILE A 39 0.06 21.97 11.79
CA ILE A 39 0.74 21.84 10.50
C ILE A 39 -0.31 21.78 9.38
N LEU A 40 -1.35 20.96 9.55
CA LEU A 40 -2.43 20.80 8.56
C LEU A 40 -3.19 22.10 8.32
N SER A 41 -3.54 22.83 9.39
CA SER A 41 -4.24 24.11 9.27
C SER A 41 -3.39 25.17 8.57
N PHE A 42 -2.07 25.19 8.81
CA PHE A 42 -1.14 26.05 8.08
C PHE A 42 -1.17 25.79 6.56
N PHE A 43 -1.29 24.53 6.15
CA PHE A 43 -1.44 24.14 4.75
C PHE A 43 -2.90 24.14 4.24
N GLN A 44 -3.86 24.61 5.03
CA GLN A 44 -5.30 24.62 4.70
C GLN A 44 -5.86 23.22 4.36
N LEU A 45 -5.29 22.18 4.95
CA LEU A 45 -5.77 20.80 4.86
C LEU A 45 -6.70 20.49 6.04
N SER A 46 -7.62 19.55 5.86
CA SER A 46 -8.48 19.08 6.95
C SER A 46 -7.65 18.54 8.12
N THR A 47 -7.99 18.96 9.33
CA THR A 47 -7.39 18.47 10.58
C THR A 47 -7.68 16.99 10.83
N ASP A 48 -8.67 16.41 10.16
CA ASP A 48 -9.02 15.00 10.29
C ASP A 48 -7.93 14.07 9.76
N PHE A 49 -7.01 14.58 8.94
CA PHE A 49 -5.84 13.84 8.49
C PHE A 49 -4.76 13.66 9.56
N SER A 50 -4.88 14.30 10.74
CA SER A 50 -3.83 14.27 11.76
C SER A 50 -3.50 12.85 12.24
N ILE A 51 -4.51 12.09 12.68
CA ILE A 51 -4.32 10.71 13.15
C ILE A 51 -3.92 9.78 11.99
N PRO A 52 -4.59 9.80 10.81
CA PRO A 52 -4.17 9.00 9.67
C PRO A 52 -2.73 9.23 9.21
N ILE A 53 -2.24 10.49 9.21
CA ILE A 53 -0.84 10.80 8.85
C ILE A 53 0.11 10.19 9.87
N LEU A 54 -0.17 10.36 11.17
CA LEU A 54 0.66 9.79 12.22
C LEU A 54 0.71 8.27 12.13
N SER A 55 -0.43 7.64 11.91
CA SER A 55 -0.51 6.22 11.66
C SER A 55 0.29 5.82 10.42
N GLY A 56 0.15 6.57 9.32
CA GLY A 56 0.84 6.34 8.05
C GLY A 56 2.36 6.50 8.13
N ILE A 57 2.86 7.35 9.03
CA ILE A 57 4.29 7.46 9.32
C ILE A 57 4.81 6.16 9.92
N PHE A 58 4.05 5.47 10.77
CA PHE A 58 4.45 4.16 11.30
C PHE A 58 4.25 3.04 10.27
N GLU A 59 3.06 2.97 9.68
CA GLU A 59 2.64 1.92 8.76
C GLU A 59 1.75 2.52 7.66
N MET A 60 2.26 2.51 6.43
CA MET A 60 1.67 3.24 5.30
C MET A 60 0.30 2.70 4.88
N THR A 61 0.06 1.39 5.01
CA THR A 61 -1.19 0.77 4.54
C THR A 61 -2.36 1.17 5.42
N LEU A 62 -2.17 1.14 6.74
CA LEU A 62 -3.16 1.53 7.74
C LEU A 62 -3.42 3.03 7.65
N GLY A 63 -2.38 3.85 7.53
CA GLY A 63 -2.57 5.30 7.33
C GLY A 63 -3.36 5.62 6.06
N SER A 64 -3.03 4.99 4.93
CA SER A 64 -3.74 5.19 3.66
C SER A 64 -5.19 4.72 3.72
N GLN A 65 -5.45 3.58 4.38
CA GLN A 65 -6.80 3.09 4.63
C GLN A 65 -7.61 4.10 5.45
N MET A 66 -7.04 4.62 6.53
CA MET A 66 -7.71 5.62 7.37
C MET A 66 -8.01 6.91 6.59
N ILE A 67 -7.11 7.38 5.72
CA ILE A 67 -7.35 8.55 4.87
C ILE A 67 -8.56 8.32 3.96
N SER A 68 -8.65 7.15 3.32
CA SER A 68 -9.74 6.81 2.38
C SER A 68 -11.12 6.71 3.02
N GLN A 69 -11.18 6.57 4.35
CA GLN A 69 -12.43 6.41 5.10
C GLN A 69 -13.00 7.75 5.59
N ILE A 70 -12.31 8.87 5.33
CA ILE A 70 -12.76 10.21 5.74
C ILE A 70 -13.77 10.73 4.71
N ASN A 71 -15.06 10.71 5.06
CA ASN A 71 -16.12 11.07 4.13
C ASN A 71 -16.25 12.58 3.86
N GLU A 72 -15.90 13.43 4.83
CA GLU A 72 -16.16 14.89 4.76
C GLU A 72 -14.98 15.71 4.18
N THR A 73 -14.06 15.07 3.47
CA THR A 73 -12.89 15.75 2.88
C THR A 73 -12.88 15.68 1.36
N PRO A 74 -12.44 16.74 0.65
CA PRO A 74 -12.29 16.69 -0.79
C PRO A 74 -11.31 15.58 -1.23
N LEU A 75 -11.66 14.85 -2.29
CA LEU A 75 -10.84 13.77 -2.82
C LEU A 75 -9.41 14.22 -3.17
N LEU A 76 -9.25 15.46 -3.66
CA LEU A 76 -7.93 16.05 -3.91
C LEU A 76 -7.05 16.04 -2.65
N GLN A 77 -7.60 16.44 -1.50
CA GLN A 77 -6.83 16.45 -0.25
C GLN A 77 -6.48 15.02 0.18
N GLN A 78 -7.43 14.08 0.08
CA GLN A 78 -7.17 12.67 0.37
C GLN A 78 -6.06 12.11 -0.52
N ALA A 79 -6.09 12.42 -1.82
CA ALA A 79 -5.07 11.99 -2.79
C ALA A 79 -3.71 12.61 -2.48
N MET A 80 -3.65 13.91 -2.15
CA MET A 80 -2.41 14.58 -1.76
C MET A 80 -1.80 13.92 -0.53
N VAL A 81 -2.57 13.77 0.56
CA VAL A 81 -2.07 13.18 1.81
C VAL A 81 -1.69 11.71 1.62
N THR A 82 -2.49 10.95 0.88
CA THR A 82 -2.16 9.55 0.56
C THR A 82 -0.86 9.48 -0.24
N SER A 83 -0.66 10.33 -1.25
CA SER A 83 0.56 10.35 -2.05
C SER A 83 1.82 10.64 -1.21
N PHE A 84 1.70 11.53 -0.22
CA PHE A 84 2.77 11.79 0.75
C PHE A 84 3.13 10.52 1.55
N ILE A 85 2.13 9.82 2.09
CA ILE A 85 2.33 8.58 2.88
C ILE A 85 2.94 7.47 2.03
N LEU A 86 2.43 7.25 0.81
CA LEU A 86 2.95 6.24 -0.11
C LEU A 86 4.41 6.51 -0.48
N ALA A 87 4.74 7.77 -0.78
CA ALA A 87 6.09 8.18 -1.15
C ALA A 87 7.09 8.04 0.01
N PHE A 88 6.67 8.32 1.25
CA PHE A 88 7.47 8.10 2.45
C PHE A 88 7.65 6.60 2.78
N SER A 89 6.65 5.80 2.45
CA SER A 89 6.59 4.33 2.65
C SER A 89 6.47 3.85 4.11
N GLY A 90 6.42 4.76 5.08
CA GLY A 90 6.28 4.44 6.50
C GLY A 90 7.54 3.84 7.14
N LEU A 91 7.66 3.97 8.46
CA LEU A 91 8.81 3.48 9.23
C LEU A 91 8.95 1.96 9.18
N SER A 92 7.85 1.22 9.01
CA SER A 92 7.88 -0.23 8.82
C SER A 92 8.72 -0.66 7.62
N ILE A 93 8.49 -0.06 6.46
CA ILE A 93 9.26 -0.37 5.23
C ILE A 93 10.68 0.19 5.34
N GLN A 94 10.86 1.36 5.95
CA GLN A 94 12.19 1.92 6.17
C GLN A 94 13.06 0.99 7.03
N ALA A 95 12.49 0.44 8.12
CA ALA A 95 13.16 -0.53 8.97
C ALA A 95 13.43 -1.86 8.25
N GLN A 96 12.48 -2.31 7.43
CA GLN A 96 12.66 -3.50 6.59
C GLN A 96 13.82 -3.33 5.59
N VAL A 97 13.89 -2.18 4.90
CA VAL A 97 14.99 -1.87 3.97
C VAL A 97 16.31 -1.75 4.73
N ALA A 98 16.31 -1.07 5.88
CA ALA A 98 17.51 -0.98 6.71
C ALA A 98 18.02 -2.36 7.16
N SER A 99 17.13 -3.29 7.52
CA SER A 99 17.50 -4.67 7.89
C SER A 99 18.13 -5.43 6.74
N ILE A 100 17.64 -5.26 5.51
CA ILE A 100 18.21 -5.92 4.32
C ILE A 100 19.56 -5.29 3.95
N LEU A 101 19.66 -3.96 4.01
CA LEU A 101 20.90 -3.26 3.67
C LEU A 101 22.00 -3.44 4.73
N ALA A 102 21.65 -3.75 5.98
CA ALA A 102 22.62 -4.02 7.05
C ALA A 102 23.55 -5.20 6.75
N GLU A 103 23.12 -6.13 5.88
CA GLU A 103 23.93 -7.25 5.41
C GLU A 103 24.81 -6.90 4.19
N THR A 104 24.84 -5.62 3.78
CA THR A 104 25.52 -5.15 2.57
C THR A 104 26.35 -3.88 2.84
N ASP A 105 27.23 -3.51 1.91
CA ASP A 105 28.01 -2.26 1.96
C ASP A 105 27.21 -1.01 1.53
N ILE A 106 25.90 -1.14 1.29
CA ILE A 106 25.06 -0.06 0.81
C ILE A 106 24.59 0.81 1.98
N ARG A 107 24.86 2.11 1.91
CA ARG A 107 24.44 3.09 2.93
C ARG A 107 22.93 3.32 2.87
N PHE A 108 22.24 3.22 4.01
CA PHE A 108 20.81 3.53 4.13
C PHE A 108 20.49 5.04 4.02
N LYS A 109 21.40 5.92 4.46
CA LYS A 109 21.15 7.37 4.55
C LYS A 109 20.69 8.01 3.23
N PRO A 110 21.35 7.79 2.07
CA PRO A 110 20.91 8.38 0.80
C PRO A 110 19.50 7.93 0.40
N TYR A 111 19.15 6.66 0.64
CA TYR A 111 17.81 6.14 0.39
C TYR A 111 16.76 6.85 1.24
N PHE A 112 17.01 7.01 2.54
CA PHE A 112 16.09 7.68 3.46
C PHE A 112 15.85 9.15 3.06
N PHE A 113 16.91 9.90 2.74
CA PHE A 113 16.77 11.29 2.31
C PHE A 113 16.04 11.43 0.97
N ALA A 114 16.30 10.54 0.01
CA ALA A 114 15.57 10.52 -1.24
C ALA A 114 14.06 10.31 -1.00
N ARG A 115 13.68 9.45 -0.06
CA ARG A 115 12.28 9.21 0.32
C ARG A 115 11.62 10.42 0.98
N ILE A 116 12.34 11.17 1.83
CA ILE A 116 11.82 12.43 2.40
C ILE A 116 11.58 13.47 1.31
N ILE A 117 12.52 13.63 0.37
CA ILE A 117 12.34 14.57 -0.74
C ILE A 117 11.14 14.13 -1.59
N GLN A 118 11.04 12.84 -1.91
CA GLN A 118 9.93 12.30 -2.67
C GLN A 118 8.58 12.49 -1.98
N SER A 119 8.52 12.33 -0.65
CA SER A 119 7.27 12.50 0.10
C SER A 119 6.79 13.95 0.10
N ILE A 120 7.70 14.93 0.09
CA ILE A 120 7.34 16.35 -0.04
C ILE A 120 6.88 16.67 -1.47
N LEU A 121 7.56 16.13 -2.49
CA LEU A 121 7.23 16.40 -3.89
C LEU A 121 5.93 15.73 -4.36
N ALA A 122 5.60 14.55 -3.85
CA ALA A 122 4.41 13.79 -4.25
C ALA A 122 3.08 14.56 -4.11
N PRO A 123 2.72 15.18 -2.96
CA PRO A 123 1.50 15.96 -2.83
C PRO A 123 1.50 17.21 -3.71
N ILE A 124 2.66 17.83 -3.94
CA ILE A 124 2.80 18.99 -4.84
C ILE A 124 2.46 18.57 -6.27
N PHE A 125 3.02 17.45 -6.73
CA PHE A 125 2.70 16.90 -8.05
C PHE A 125 1.23 16.49 -8.15
N THR A 126 0.68 15.85 -7.11
CA THR A 126 -0.74 15.49 -7.07
C THR A 126 -1.63 16.73 -7.25
N PHE A 127 -1.32 17.84 -6.57
CA PHE A 127 -2.04 19.10 -6.72
C PHE A 127 -1.90 19.71 -8.11
N VAL A 128 -0.67 19.85 -8.62
CA VAL A 128 -0.38 20.45 -9.94
C VAL A 128 -1.03 19.65 -11.07
N PHE A 129 -1.03 18.32 -10.96
CA PHE A 129 -1.58 17.43 -11.97
C PHE A 129 -3.06 17.10 -11.79
N TRP A 130 -3.69 17.56 -10.71
CA TRP A 130 -5.11 17.28 -10.45
C TRP A 130 -6.03 17.80 -11.55
N THR A 131 -6.00 19.11 -11.85
CA THR A 131 -6.85 19.70 -12.88
C THR A 131 -6.62 19.11 -14.29
N PRO A 132 -5.38 18.99 -14.81
CA PRO A 132 -5.18 18.48 -16.17
C PRO A 132 -5.54 16.99 -16.34
N PHE A 133 -5.39 16.16 -15.30
CA PHE A 133 -5.63 14.72 -15.41
C PHE A 133 -6.93 14.26 -14.79
N TYR A 134 -7.34 14.81 -13.65
CA TYR A 134 -8.58 14.39 -12.98
C TYR A 134 -9.75 15.21 -13.48
N GLU A 135 -9.74 16.53 -13.33
CA GLU A 135 -10.92 17.35 -13.68
C GLU A 135 -11.16 17.35 -15.20
N LYS A 136 -10.12 17.47 -16.01
CA LYS A 136 -10.28 17.49 -17.48
C LYS A 136 -10.75 16.14 -18.03
N VAL A 137 -10.26 15.02 -17.48
CA VAL A 137 -10.71 13.67 -17.87
C VAL A 137 -12.11 13.36 -17.30
N SER A 138 -12.42 13.83 -16.09
CA SER A 138 -13.76 13.67 -15.48
C SER A 138 -14.81 14.60 -16.11
N SER A 139 -14.36 15.71 -16.70
CA SER A 139 -15.16 16.63 -17.51
C SER A 139 -15.30 16.20 -18.96
N PHE A 140 -14.76 15.03 -19.37
CA PHE A 140 -15.39 14.29 -20.45
C PHE A 140 -16.80 13.94 -19.96
N SER A 141 -17.73 14.89 -20.14
CA SER A 141 -19.14 14.55 -20.21
C SER A 141 -19.21 13.42 -21.23
N PRO A 142 -19.68 12.22 -20.84
CA PRO A 142 -19.93 11.20 -21.81
C PRO A 142 -20.84 11.85 -22.85
N MET A 143 -20.37 11.98 -24.09
CA MET A 143 -21.29 12.25 -25.18
C MET A 143 -22.38 11.16 -25.11
N PRO A 144 -23.59 11.38 -25.64
CA PRO A 144 -24.61 10.33 -25.71
C PRO A 144 -24.15 9.01 -26.38
N LYS A 145 -22.94 9.01 -26.95
CA LYS A 145 -22.24 7.90 -27.60
C LYS A 145 -21.16 7.22 -26.74
N ASP A 146 -20.84 7.78 -25.58
CA ASP A 146 -19.86 7.24 -24.65
C ASP A 146 -20.57 6.26 -23.71
N ILE A 147 -20.62 5.01 -24.16
CA ILE A 147 -21.10 3.89 -23.34
C ILE A 147 -20.00 3.52 -22.33
N PRO A 148 -20.29 3.47 -21.02
CA PRO A 148 -19.36 2.96 -20.02
C PRO A 148 -18.90 1.57 -20.43
N VAL A 149 -17.60 1.30 -20.41
CA VAL A 149 -17.06 -0.02 -20.79
C VAL A 149 -17.68 -1.16 -19.95
N PHE A 150 -18.08 -0.87 -18.71
CA PHE A 150 -18.81 -1.80 -17.85
C PHE A 150 -20.26 -2.08 -18.27
N LEU A 151 -20.87 -1.20 -19.09
CA LEU A 151 -22.23 -1.33 -19.63
C LEU A 151 -22.23 -1.69 -21.12
N SER A 152 -21.06 -1.84 -21.74
CA SER A 152 -20.97 -2.27 -23.13
C SER A 152 -21.22 -3.78 -23.19
N GLU A 153 -22.47 -4.17 -23.46
CA GLU A 153 -22.85 -5.55 -23.81
C GLU A 153 -22.32 -5.95 -25.20
N HIS A 154 -21.01 -5.83 -25.40
CA HIS A 154 -20.35 -6.48 -26.52
C HIS A 154 -19.75 -7.80 -26.02
N PRO A 155 -20.26 -8.97 -26.45
CA PRO A 155 -19.63 -10.26 -26.21
C PRO A 155 -18.34 -10.30 -27.01
N SER A 156 -17.31 -9.63 -26.48
CA SER A 156 -15.97 -9.73 -26.99
C SER A 156 -15.38 -11.04 -26.47
N ILE A 157 -14.71 -11.78 -27.33
CA ILE A 157 -13.92 -12.97 -26.98
C ILE A 157 -13.01 -12.69 -25.76
N LEU A 158 -12.56 -11.44 -25.61
CA LEU A 158 -11.79 -10.98 -24.46
C LEU A 158 -12.56 -11.02 -23.13
N HIS A 159 -13.86 -10.72 -23.12
CA HIS A 159 -14.70 -10.84 -21.93
C HIS A 159 -14.93 -12.30 -21.54
N GLU A 160 -15.14 -13.19 -22.51
CA GLU A 160 -15.26 -14.64 -22.27
C GLU A 160 -13.94 -15.23 -21.75
N ILE A 161 -12.80 -14.83 -22.33
CA ILE A 161 -11.48 -15.22 -21.84
C ILE A 161 -11.25 -14.68 -20.42
N TRP A 162 -11.58 -13.41 -20.15
CA TRP A 162 -11.41 -12.78 -18.84
C TRP A 162 -12.25 -13.46 -17.76
N THR A 163 -13.53 -13.74 -18.05
CA THR A 163 -14.44 -14.43 -17.13
C THR A 163 -14.02 -15.88 -16.90
N SER A 164 -13.56 -16.57 -17.93
CA SER A 164 -12.98 -17.92 -17.82
C SER A 164 -11.71 -17.93 -16.96
N PHE A 165 -10.82 -16.93 -17.11
CA PHE A 165 -9.64 -16.78 -16.27
C PHE A 165 -9.98 -16.53 -14.80
N ILE A 166 -10.97 -15.67 -14.51
CA ILE A 166 -11.43 -15.43 -13.13
C ILE A 166 -12.02 -16.71 -12.52
N HIS A 167 -12.76 -17.49 -13.30
CA HIS A 167 -13.41 -18.70 -12.80
C HIS A 167 -12.44 -19.86 -12.59
N TYR A 168 -11.56 -20.15 -13.56
CA TYR A 168 -10.67 -21.32 -13.51
C TYR A 168 -9.29 -21.03 -12.91
N GLY A 169 -8.84 -19.77 -12.88
CA GLY A 169 -7.53 -19.37 -12.35
C GLY A 169 -7.29 -19.80 -10.90
N PRO A 170 -8.23 -19.58 -9.95
CA PRO A 170 -8.08 -20.04 -8.58
C PRO A 170 -7.95 -21.57 -8.47
N ILE A 171 -8.75 -22.32 -9.24
CA ILE A 171 -8.74 -23.79 -9.24
C ILE A 171 -7.39 -24.32 -9.74
N PHE A 172 -6.90 -23.77 -10.85
CA PHE A 172 -5.60 -24.12 -11.40
C PHE A 172 -4.46 -23.83 -10.41
N THR A 173 -4.51 -22.66 -9.75
CA THR A 173 -3.50 -22.27 -8.76
C THR A 173 -3.49 -23.22 -7.55
N LEU A 174 -4.66 -23.60 -7.05
CA LEU A 174 -4.80 -24.58 -5.97
C LEU A 174 -4.28 -25.96 -6.38
N PHE A 175 -4.56 -26.41 -7.60
CA PHE A 175 -4.04 -27.67 -8.14
C PHE A 175 -2.50 -27.67 -8.18
N CYS A 176 -1.88 -26.61 -8.71
CA CYS A 176 -0.43 -26.47 -8.74
C CYS A 176 0.19 -26.46 -7.33
N LEU A 177 -0.43 -25.76 -6.38
CA LEU A 177 0.01 -25.75 -4.97
C LEU A 177 -0.06 -27.14 -4.35
N TYR A 178 -1.15 -27.86 -4.56
CA TYR A 178 -1.32 -29.22 -4.02
C TYR A 178 -0.30 -30.19 -4.61
N LEU A 179 -0.09 -30.15 -5.93
CA LEU A 179 0.93 -30.93 -6.62
C LEU A 179 2.33 -30.62 -6.06
N TYR A 180 2.66 -29.34 -5.87
CA TYR A 180 3.93 -28.92 -5.30
C TYR A 180 4.14 -29.47 -3.87
N VAL A 181 3.11 -29.40 -3.01
CA VAL A 181 3.17 -29.96 -1.65
C VAL A 181 3.39 -31.48 -1.68
N ILE A 182 2.72 -32.21 -2.58
CA ILE A 182 2.94 -33.65 -2.77
C ILE A 182 4.38 -33.92 -3.19
N LEU A 183 4.89 -33.20 -4.19
CA LEU A 183 6.27 -33.38 -4.68
C LEU A 183 7.30 -33.09 -3.59
N LEU A 184 7.08 -32.05 -2.77
CA LEU A 184 7.92 -31.76 -1.60
C LEU A 184 7.89 -32.89 -0.57
N PHE A 185 6.70 -33.43 -0.27
CA PHE A 185 6.55 -34.53 0.68
C PHE A 185 7.28 -35.79 0.20
N LEU A 186 7.12 -36.14 -1.09
CA LEU A 186 7.81 -37.28 -1.72
C LEU A 186 9.34 -37.10 -1.73
N ARG A 187 9.83 -35.88 -1.99
CA ARG A 187 11.26 -35.56 -1.94
C ARG A 187 11.82 -35.72 -0.52
N THR A 188 11.11 -35.20 0.49
CA THR A 188 11.54 -35.24 1.89
C THR A 188 11.54 -36.67 2.43
N TYR A 189 10.59 -37.51 2.01
CA TYR A 189 10.57 -38.93 2.35
C TYR A 189 11.74 -39.70 1.75
N LYS A 190 12.19 -39.33 0.54
CA LYS A 190 13.32 -39.98 -0.17
C LYS A 190 14.68 -39.56 0.37
N GLU A 191 14.81 -38.36 0.92
CA GLU A 191 16.07 -37.83 1.52
C GLU A 191 16.30 -38.29 2.98
N LYS A 192 15.38 -39.05 3.59
CA LYS A 192 15.63 -39.68 4.90
C LYS A 192 16.77 -40.69 4.75
N PRO A 193 17.94 -40.53 5.43
CA PRO A 193 19.01 -41.51 5.33
C PRO A 193 18.50 -42.84 5.84
N ARG A 194 18.70 -43.90 5.06
CA ARG A 194 18.57 -45.28 5.54
C ARG A 194 19.64 -45.46 6.61
N SER A 195 19.29 -45.22 7.87
CA SER A 195 20.04 -45.70 9.02
C SER A 195 20.00 -47.23 8.96
N LEU A 196 21.11 -47.81 8.50
CA LEU A 196 21.51 -49.17 8.86
C LEU A 196 21.88 -49.21 10.34
#